data_AF-A0A151J222-F1
#
_entry.id   AF-A0A151J222-F1
#
_cell.length_a   1.000
_cell.length_b   1.000
_cell.length_c   1.000
_cell.angle_alpha   90.00
_cell.angle_beta   90.00
_cell.angle_gamma   90.00
#
_symmetry.space_group_name_H-M   'P 1'
#
loop_
_entity.id
_entity.type
_entity.pdbx_description
1 polymer ?
#
loop_
_entity_poly.entity_id
_entity_poly.type
_entity_poly.pdbx_seq_one_letter_code
_entity_poly.pdbx_strand_id
1 'polypeptide(L)'
;MESQSKELSTKSTENSLKQLLDEEEDVFDEIEELNRFFSIPESKVLQHLFMEDFMTKNTFFEWLHDLKEYVRCHMATLSDAPNIETLSDASNEIFTSSAEVKFGGMNELFASSSKQQTDGISQYITKLENGHLYTVGTPEGQTGHQLILFFIKDFSWISDLLLTRKGVFLYEYIDSVDKLNETSLPPRELFYSSLTDETASDDDYQYATNVWRRFCIETLGDYSDLYLKTDVLLLADVFSSYDLSEPSTYLMYFNVNNLYGWAMSESLPYGEFQWVDDIERFDVIHVHTVIGYILEVDLAYPQSVHDAHERYVVYYRNLQQCIHHGLRITKIYRTLQFAQSPWLRGYIVLNTRFRMLANNEFEKNHYKLMNNAIFGKTMENVRDHADVRLITRWDGRYGAEAMIAKPNFHSRNIFSENLVAVELRKLEVKMNKPIYVGMCILEIAKLRLYEFHYEYIIPLYRDTCKILYMDTDSLIYLLECENVYEDINHDIARFDTSDYPERNVYDIPRVNNKIPDLMKDENCSAIMTEFIELRAKMYALRVIGKSDTKRIKGVKENVVAKTITFDDYVRCLNDVTV
;
A
#
# COMPACT_ATOMS: atom_id res chain seq x y z
N MET A 1 46.76 2.39 38.69
CA MET A 1 45.36 2.62 38.27
C MET A 1 45.17 2.60 36.75
N GLU A 2 46.09 1.98 35.99
CA GLU A 2 45.97 1.81 34.52
C GLU A 2 46.05 0.34 34.06
N SER A 3 46.14 -0.63 34.99
CA SER A 3 46.18 -2.05 34.66
C SER A 3 44.84 -2.77 34.78
N GLN A 4 43.78 -2.12 35.29
CA GLN A 4 42.44 -2.71 35.42
C GLN A 4 41.45 -2.29 34.32
N SER A 5 41.75 -1.24 33.53
CA SER A 5 40.87 -0.80 32.43
C SER A 5 41.09 -1.59 31.12
N LYS A 6 42.26 -2.21 30.92
CA LYS A 6 42.52 -3.08 29.76
C LYS A 6 41.95 -4.50 29.89
N GLU A 7 41.78 -5.03 31.11
CA GLU A 7 41.17 -6.35 31.32
C GLU A 7 39.63 -6.36 31.27
N LEU A 8 38.97 -5.22 31.53
CA LEU A 8 37.51 -5.10 31.33
C LEU A 8 37.13 -4.89 29.86
N SER A 9 37.99 -4.25 29.07
CA SER A 9 37.76 -4.05 27.63
C SER A 9 37.84 -5.37 26.86
N THR A 10 38.77 -6.26 27.17
CA THR A 10 38.90 -7.56 26.49
C THR A 10 37.80 -8.55 26.87
N LYS A 11 37.30 -8.52 28.12
CA LYS A 11 36.14 -9.34 28.55
C LYS A 11 34.81 -8.92 27.93
N SER A 12 34.63 -7.62 27.65
CA SER A 12 33.44 -7.12 26.95
C SER A 12 33.40 -7.54 25.48
N THR A 13 34.57 -7.53 24.83
CA THR A 13 34.71 -8.00 23.44
C THR A 13 34.65 -9.53 23.33
N GLU A 14 35.17 -10.28 24.31
CA GLU A 14 35.01 -11.75 24.37
C GLU A 14 33.57 -12.20 24.65
N ASN A 15 32.80 -11.45 25.45
CA ASN A 15 31.37 -11.73 25.64
C ASN A 15 30.52 -11.35 24.42
N SER A 16 30.91 -10.32 23.67
CA SER A 16 30.25 -9.95 22.40
C SER A 16 30.58 -10.94 21.27
N LEU A 17 31.81 -11.48 21.26
CA LEU A 17 32.21 -12.57 20.36
C LEU A 17 31.54 -13.91 20.74
N LYS A 18 31.30 -14.16 22.03
CA LYS A 18 30.49 -15.32 22.47
C LYS A 18 29.02 -15.17 22.10
N GLN A 19 28.41 -13.98 22.22
CA GLN A 19 27.05 -13.76 21.71
C GLN A 19 26.96 -13.91 20.19
N LEU A 20 27.99 -13.50 19.43
CA LEU A 20 28.07 -13.73 17.98
C LEU A 20 28.34 -15.21 17.61
N LEU A 21 28.92 -16.00 18.50
CA LEU A 21 29.13 -17.45 18.33
C LEU A 21 27.91 -18.25 18.81
N ASP A 22 27.14 -17.74 19.78
CA ASP A 22 25.85 -18.30 20.19
C ASP A 22 24.77 -18.05 19.09
N GLU A 23 24.87 -16.95 18.34
CA GLU A 23 24.09 -16.72 17.10
C GLU A 23 24.48 -17.67 15.95
N GLU A 24 25.67 -18.29 15.98
CA GLU A 24 26.01 -19.40 15.07
C GLU A 24 25.34 -20.71 15.51
N GLU A 25 25.13 -20.95 16.82
CA GLU A 25 24.44 -22.14 17.35
C GLU A 25 22.96 -22.19 16.96
N ASP A 26 22.24 -21.07 16.98
CA ASP A 26 20.83 -21.01 16.51
C ASP A 26 20.70 -21.32 15.00
N VAL A 27 21.69 -20.95 14.20
CA VAL A 27 21.76 -21.31 12.77
C VAL A 27 22.09 -22.79 12.58
N PHE A 28 22.85 -23.41 13.49
CA PHE A 28 23.08 -24.86 13.48
C PHE A 28 21.81 -25.64 13.81
N ASP A 29 20.97 -25.14 14.72
CA ASP A 29 19.65 -25.71 14.99
C ASP A 29 18.68 -25.55 13.79
N GLU A 30 18.71 -24.42 13.09
CA GLU A 30 17.95 -24.21 11.84
C GLU A 30 18.43 -25.12 10.69
N ILE A 31 19.74 -25.33 10.58
CA ILE A 31 20.35 -26.26 9.60
C ILE A 31 20.05 -27.71 9.98
N GLU A 32 20.04 -28.06 11.26
CA GLU A 32 19.67 -29.39 11.75
C GLU A 32 18.18 -29.67 11.54
N GLU A 33 17.30 -28.69 11.79
CA GLU A 33 15.86 -28.77 11.47
C GLU A 33 15.61 -28.88 9.95
N LEU A 34 16.32 -28.10 9.13
CA LEU A 34 16.23 -28.17 7.66
C LEU A 34 16.77 -29.53 7.13
N ASN A 35 17.88 -30.02 7.68
CA ASN A 35 18.41 -31.34 7.36
C ASN A 35 17.48 -32.46 7.81
N ARG A 36 16.83 -32.31 8.98
CA ARG A 36 15.80 -33.23 9.48
C ARG A 36 14.58 -33.23 8.56
N PHE A 37 14.14 -32.06 8.09
CA PHE A 37 13.08 -31.93 7.09
C PHE A 37 13.44 -32.65 5.78
N PHE A 38 14.66 -32.48 5.26
CA PHE A 38 15.13 -33.21 4.06
C PHE A 38 15.37 -34.71 4.27
N SER A 39 15.41 -35.18 5.52
CA SER A 39 15.58 -36.60 5.86
C SER A 39 14.26 -37.39 5.89
N ILE A 40 13.11 -36.69 5.82
CA ILE A 40 11.77 -37.28 5.81
C ILE A 40 11.49 -37.91 4.42
N PRO A 41 10.90 -39.13 4.33
CA PRO A 41 10.66 -39.82 3.05
C PRO A 41 9.91 -38.97 2.01
N GLU A 42 8.93 -38.19 2.44
CA GLU A 42 8.12 -37.28 1.62
C GLU A 42 8.95 -36.10 1.04
N SER A 43 10.05 -35.73 1.71
CA SER A 43 10.97 -34.66 1.29
C SER A 43 12.07 -35.16 0.34
N LYS A 44 12.19 -36.46 0.09
CA LYS A 44 13.23 -37.01 -0.83
C LYS A 44 13.06 -36.53 -2.28
N VAL A 45 11.81 -36.36 -2.74
CA VAL A 45 11.51 -35.77 -4.06
C VAL A 45 11.95 -34.31 -4.10
N LEU A 46 11.71 -33.59 -3.00
CA LEU A 46 12.12 -32.20 -2.82
C LEU A 46 13.64 -32.07 -2.77
N GLN A 47 14.33 -32.93 -2.02
CA GLN A 47 15.78 -33.00 -1.96
C GLN A 47 16.39 -33.31 -3.33
N HIS A 48 15.83 -34.25 -4.08
CA HIS A 48 16.30 -34.57 -5.42
C HIS A 48 16.10 -33.40 -6.39
N LEU A 49 14.93 -32.77 -6.41
CA LEU A 49 14.63 -31.57 -7.21
C LEU A 49 15.50 -30.38 -6.79
N PHE A 50 15.69 -30.15 -5.48
CA PHE A 50 16.48 -29.04 -4.97
C PHE A 50 17.97 -29.23 -5.28
N MET A 51 18.51 -30.42 -5.02
CA MET A 51 19.95 -30.72 -5.03
C MET A 51 20.49 -31.19 -6.39
N GLU A 52 19.65 -31.69 -7.30
CA GLU A 52 20.08 -32.09 -8.65
C GLU A 52 19.58 -31.13 -9.74
N ASP A 53 18.36 -30.57 -9.62
CA ASP A 53 17.74 -29.76 -10.68
C ASP A 53 17.74 -28.24 -10.42
N PHE A 54 17.60 -27.78 -9.17
CA PHE A 54 17.53 -26.34 -8.85
C PHE A 54 18.89 -25.71 -8.51
N MET A 55 19.65 -26.29 -7.58
CA MET A 55 20.99 -25.86 -7.15
C MET A 55 21.74 -27.04 -6.54
N THR A 56 22.96 -27.37 -6.98
CA THR A 56 23.72 -28.45 -6.30
C THR A 56 23.91 -28.11 -4.82
N LYS A 57 24.03 -29.12 -3.94
CA LYS A 57 24.31 -28.90 -2.50
C LYS A 57 25.40 -27.86 -2.28
N ASN A 58 26.47 -27.95 -3.07
CA ASN A 58 27.57 -26.99 -3.04
C ASN A 58 27.14 -25.61 -3.52
N THR A 59 26.35 -25.49 -4.60
CA THR A 59 25.82 -24.22 -5.10
C THR A 59 24.85 -23.53 -4.13
N PHE A 60 24.06 -24.28 -3.37
CA PHE A 60 23.19 -23.70 -2.32
C PHE A 60 24.02 -23.13 -1.17
N PHE A 61 25.03 -23.87 -0.69
CA PHE A 61 25.93 -23.38 0.35
C PHE A 61 26.87 -22.28 -0.14
N GLU A 62 27.32 -22.32 -1.40
CA GLU A 62 28.06 -21.25 -2.07
C GLU A 62 27.19 -20.00 -2.24
N TRP A 63 25.92 -20.14 -2.62
CA TRP A 63 24.97 -19.02 -2.70
C TRP A 63 24.67 -18.43 -1.32
N LEU A 64 24.49 -19.27 -0.30
CA LEU A 64 24.28 -18.82 1.08
C LEU A 64 25.54 -18.11 1.62
N HIS A 65 26.72 -18.62 1.27
CA HIS A 65 28.01 -18.00 1.57
C HIS A 65 28.19 -16.67 0.83
N ASP A 66 27.91 -16.60 -0.47
CA ASP A 66 28.00 -15.38 -1.27
C ASP A 66 26.99 -14.32 -0.83
N LEU A 67 25.81 -14.73 -0.37
CA LEU A 67 24.82 -13.85 0.24
C LEU A 67 25.31 -13.32 1.59
N LYS A 68 25.87 -14.20 2.44
CA LYS A 68 26.53 -13.79 3.70
C LYS A 68 27.66 -12.82 3.44
N GLU A 69 28.45 -13.05 2.39
CA GLU A 69 29.59 -12.22 2.06
C GLU A 69 29.21 -10.91 1.37
N TYR A 70 28.13 -10.90 0.58
CA TYR A 70 27.50 -9.69 0.07
C TYR A 70 27.02 -8.79 1.21
N VAL A 71 26.34 -9.38 2.21
CA VAL A 71 25.87 -8.67 3.41
C VAL A 71 27.05 -8.19 4.26
N ARG A 72 28.08 -9.03 4.46
CA ARG A 72 29.31 -8.67 5.17
C ARG A 72 30.07 -7.54 4.47
N CYS A 73 30.23 -7.59 3.15
CA CYS A 73 30.90 -6.54 2.37
C CYS A 73 30.13 -5.22 2.41
N HIS A 74 28.78 -5.25 2.38
CA HIS A 74 27.95 -4.07 2.59
C HIS A 74 28.13 -3.47 3.99
N MET A 75 28.31 -4.31 5.01
CA MET A 75 28.59 -3.90 6.39
C MET A 75 30.04 -3.40 6.55
N ALA A 76 31.01 -3.95 5.81
CA ALA A 76 32.40 -3.51 5.82
C ALA A 76 32.59 -2.13 5.16
N THR A 77 31.81 -1.82 4.12
CA THR A 77 31.77 -0.46 3.55
C THR A 77 31.20 0.59 4.50
N LEU A 78 30.46 0.18 5.54
CA LEU A 78 29.99 1.05 6.62
C LEU A 78 31.01 1.20 7.76
N SER A 79 31.95 0.25 7.92
CA SER A 79 32.94 0.27 9.00
C SER A 79 34.22 1.07 8.70
N ASP A 80 34.49 1.40 7.45
CA ASP A 80 35.67 2.20 7.05
C ASP A 80 35.44 3.73 7.08
N ALA A 81 34.27 4.19 7.55
CA ALA A 81 34.01 5.60 7.81
C ALA A 81 34.58 5.99 9.20
N PRO A 82 35.56 6.92 9.27
CA PRO A 82 36.13 7.32 10.54
C PRO A 82 35.19 8.33 11.22
N ASN A 83 34.30 7.85 12.10
CA ASN A 83 33.70 8.60 13.22
C ASN A 83 32.79 7.69 14.06
N ILE A 84 33.39 6.96 14.99
CA ILE A 84 32.67 6.15 15.99
C ILE A 84 32.20 7.07 17.12
N GLU A 85 31.18 7.87 16.82
CA GLU A 85 30.29 8.54 17.81
C GLU A 85 28.96 9.01 17.15
N THR A 86 28.69 8.61 15.90
CA THR A 86 27.47 8.95 15.14
C THR A 86 26.67 7.71 14.69
N LEU A 87 26.98 6.52 15.24
CA LEU A 87 26.29 5.27 14.87
C LEU A 87 24.95 5.03 15.59
N SER A 88 24.53 5.92 16.50
CA SER A 88 23.11 6.03 16.89
C SER A 88 22.30 6.92 15.94
N ASP A 89 22.97 7.67 15.07
CA ASP A 89 22.35 8.73 14.27
C ASP A 89 22.31 8.36 12.77
N ALA A 90 23.25 7.55 12.26
CA ALA A 90 23.21 7.06 10.88
C ALA A 90 22.09 6.02 10.62
N SER A 91 21.62 5.33 11.67
CA SER A 91 20.43 4.46 11.62
C SER A 91 19.12 5.24 11.78
N ASN A 92 19.19 6.46 12.34
CA ASN A 92 18.04 7.30 12.70
C ASN A 92 17.84 8.52 11.77
N GLU A 93 18.78 8.85 10.88
CA GLU A 93 18.59 9.91 9.87
C GLU A 93 17.78 9.47 8.63
N ILE A 94 17.28 8.22 8.57
CA ILE A 94 16.32 7.80 7.53
C ILE A 94 14.86 7.97 7.97
N PHE A 95 14.53 8.00 9.26
CA PHE A 95 13.22 8.43 9.77
C PHE A 95 13.41 8.78 11.25
N THR A 96 13.59 10.03 11.64
CA THR A 96 12.50 10.92 12.04
C THR A 96 13.10 12.16 12.72
N SER A 97 12.65 13.35 12.32
CA SER A 97 12.83 14.57 13.12
C SER A 97 11.54 14.83 13.91
N SER A 98 11.55 14.58 15.21
CA SER A 98 10.79 15.42 16.15
C SER A 98 11.45 15.34 17.53
N ALA A 99 11.95 16.46 18.00
CA ALA A 99 12.48 16.62 19.34
C ALA A 99 11.35 16.63 20.38
N GLU A 100 11.62 16.01 21.53
CA GLU A 100 10.78 16.06 22.72
C GLU A 100 10.70 17.48 23.30
N VAL A 101 9.50 17.91 23.68
CA VAL A 101 9.29 18.92 24.73
C VAL A 101 8.31 18.37 25.77
N LYS A 102 8.73 18.47 27.03
CA LYS A 102 8.10 17.98 28.26
C LYS A 102 6.67 18.53 28.46
N PHE A 103 5.71 17.66 28.80
CA PHE A 103 4.46 18.05 29.46
C PHE A 103 4.47 17.58 30.92
N GLY A 104 4.54 18.56 31.83
CA GLY A 104 4.14 18.41 33.22
C GLY A 104 2.75 19.00 33.42
N GLY A 105 1.83 18.16 33.92
CA GLY A 105 0.66 18.52 34.74
C GLY A 105 -0.33 19.58 34.27
N MET A 106 -1.53 19.15 33.89
CA MET A 106 -2.78 19.45 34.62
C MET A 106 -3.96 18.69 34.00
N ASN A 107 -4.41 17.63 34.69
CA ASN A 107 -5.81 17.27 34.70
C ASN A 107 -6.60 18.35 35.46
N GLU A 108 -7.92 18.37 35.24
CA GLU A 108 -8.97 19.16 35.91
C GLU A 108 -9.42 20.40 35.16
N LEU A 109 -10.51 20.27 34.35
CA LEU A 109 -11.62 21.25 34.30
C LEU A 109 -12.73 20.87 33.31
N PHE A 110 -13.24 19.63 33.31
CA PHE A 110 -14.58 19.37 32.77
C PHE A 110 -15.33 18.35 33.63
N ALA A 111 -15.67 18.79 34.84
CA ALA A 111 -16.79 18.26 35.60
C ALA A 111 -17.48 19.38 36.39
N SER A 112 -18.79 19.47 36.20
CA SER A 112 -19.79 20.22 36.96
C SER A 112 -19.93 21.73 36.73
N SER A 113 -21.08 22.11 36.18
CA SER A 113 -22.04 22.92 36.94
C SER A 113 -23.41 22.92 36.24
N SER A 114 -24.42 22.48 36.99
CA SER A 114 -25.84 22.71 36.71
C SER A 114 -26.33 23.80 37.66
N LYS A 115 -27.10 24.79 37.14
CA LYS A 115 -28.38 25.27 37.71
C LYS A 115 -28.99 26.49 36.98
N GLN A 116 -30.23 26.27 36.53
CA GLN A 116 -31.45 27.13 36.58
C GLN A 116 -31.61 28.42 35.73
N GLN A 117 -32.63 28.35 34.84
CA GLN A 117 -33.81 29.26 34.62
C GLN A 117 -33.62 30.79 34.65
N THR A 118 -34.17 31.65 33.79
CA THR A 118 -35.15 31.70 32.67
C THR A 118 -34.70 32.87 31.75
N ASP A 119 -35.03 33.05 30.47
CA ASP A 119 -36.34 33.38 29.88
C ASP A 119 -36.20 33.44 28.34
N GLY A 120 -37.25 33.06 27.62
CA GLY A 120 -37.52 33.53 26.25
C GLY A 120 -36.59 33.08 25.11
N ILE A 121 -36.43 31.78 24.85
CA ILE A 121 -35.86 31.33 23.58
C ILE A 121 -36.97 31.26 22.53
N SER A 122 -37.01 32.25 21.64
CA SER A 122 -37.76 32.15 20.39
C SER A 122 -37.16 31.03 19.56
N GLN A 123 -37.91 29.95 19.32
CA GLN A 123 -37.48 28.86 18.45
C GLN A 123 -37.67 29.28 16.99
N TYR A 124 -36.58 29.37 16.25
CA TYR A 124 -36.61 29.55 14.81
C TYR A 124 -36.32 28.22 14.13
N ILE A 125 -37.21 27.78 13.25
CA ILE A 125 -36.96 26.66 12.33
C ILE A 125 -36.69 27.28 10.97
N THR A 126 -35.47 27.09 10.46
CA THR A 126 -35.08 27.60 9.15
C THR A 126 -34.89 26.43 8.19
N LYS A 127 -35.57 26.48 7.05
CA LYS A 127 -35.48 25.49 5.97
C LYS A 127 -35.08 26.19 4.68
N LEU A 128 -34.10 25.67 3.96
CA LEU A 128 -33.72 26.15 2.62
C LEU A 128 -34.32 25.19 1.58
N GLU A 129 -35.11 25.70 0.64
CA GLU A 129 -35.66 24.91 -0.47
C GLU A 129 -35.54 25.72 -1.77
N ASN A 130 -34.93 25.16 -2.82
CA ASN A 130 -34.79 25.79 -4.14
C ASN A 130 -34.23 27.23 -4.11
N GLY A 131 -33.20 27.51 -3.29
CA GLY A 131 -32.59 28.85 -3.17
C GLY A 131 -33.41 29.88 -2.39
N HIS A 132 -34.47 29.44 -1.69
CA HIS A 132 -35.32 30.28 -0.85
C HIS A 132 -35.16 29.87 0.62
N LEU A 133 -34.93 30.85 1.49
CA LEU A 133 -34.78 30.66 2.92
C LEU A 133 -36.14 30.88 3.61
N TYR A 134 -36.67 29.83 4.22
CA TYR A 134 -37.92 29.85 4.97
C TYR A 134 -37.60 29.85 6.46
N THR A 135 -37.74 30.99 7.11
CA THR A 135 -37.56 31.11 8.57
C THR A 135 -38.92 31.21 9.25
N VAL A 136 -39.24 30.24 10.10
CA VAL A 136 -40.45 30.22 10.91
C VAL A 136 -40.08 30.65 12.32
N GLY A 137 -40.63 31.76 12.78
CA GLY A 137 -40.55 32.21 14.17
C GLY A 137 -41.92 32.18 14.84
N THR A 138 -41.97 31.79 16.11
CA THR A 138 -43.16 31.99 16.95
C THR A 138 -43.15 33.42 17.51
N PRO A 139 -44.27 34.18 17.42
CA PRO A 139 -44.36 35.48 18.07
C PRO A 139 -44.27 35.33 19.59
N GLU A 140 -43.57 36.25 20.25
CA GLU A 140 -43.40 36.24 21.70
C GLU A 140 -44.75 36.18 22.43
N GLY A 141 -44.92 35.15 23.25
CA GLY A 141 -46.01 35.06 24.23
C GLY A 141 -47.24 34.22 23.88
N GLN A 142 -47.26 33.45 22.78
CA GLN A 142 -48.38 32.53 22.50
C GLN A 142 -47.94 31.07 22.25
N THR A 143 -48.18 30.20 23.23
CA THR A 143 -48.20 28.74 23.05
C THR A 143 -49.59 28.31 22.59
N GLY A 144 -49.83 28.37 21.28
CA GLY A 144 -51.09 27.90 20.70
C GLY A 144 -51.18 28.11 19.20
N HIS A 145 -51.53 27.05 18.48
CA HIS A 145 -51.70 27.02 17.03
C HIS A 145 -52.70 28.07 16.52
N GLN A 146 -52.25 29.22 15.98
CA GLN A 146 -52.93 29.92 14.87
C GLN A 146 -52.16 31.14 14.32
N LEU A 147 -52.06 31.14 12.97
CA LEU A 147 -51.72 32.21 12.01
C LEU A 147 -50.26 32.72 11.96
N ILE A 148 -49.62 32.31 10.86
CA ILE A 148 -48.21 32.47 10.45
C ILE A 148 -48.06 33.77 9.65
N LEU A 149 -47.10 34.62 10.03
CA LEU A 149 -46.62 35.70 9.15
C LEU A 149 -45.43 35.18 8.35
N PHE A 150 -45.55 35.13 7.02
CA PHE A 150 -44.49 34.67 6.11
C PHE A 150 -43.52 35.82 5.82
N PHE A 151 -42.24 35.64 6.15
CA PHE A 151 -41.16 36.40 5.52
C PHE A 151 -40.43 35.49 4.53
N ILE A 152 -40.63 35.74 3.23
CA ILE A 152 -39.87 35.10 2.16
C ILE A 152 -38.77 36.09 1.77
N LYS A 153 -37.50 35.72 1.98
CA LYS A 153 -36.37 36.39 1.33
C LYS A 153 -35.81 35.47 0.25
N ASP A 154 -35.88 35.93 -0.99
CA ASP A 154 -35.29 35.31 -2.16
C ASP A 154 -33.77 35.43 -2.08
N PHE A 155 -33.02 34.37 -2.36
CA PHE A 155 -31.55 34.34 -2.37
C PHE A 155 -31.00 33.73 -3.67
N SER A 156 -31.78 33.79 -4.75
CA SER A 156 -31.41 33.32 -6.10
C SER A 156 -30.14 33.95 -6.71
N TRP A 157 -29.50 34.91 -6.02
CA TRP A 157 -28.27 35.59 -6.39
C TRP A 157 -26.98 35.06 -5.72
N ILE A 158 -27.03 34.04 -4.86
CA ILE A 158 -25.82 33.41 -4.28
C ILE A 158 -25.18 32.47 -5.32
N SER A 159 -24.74 33.01 -6.44
CA SER A 159 -23.86 32.36 -7.42
C SER A 159 -22.48 33.01 -7.49
N ASP A 160 -22.21 34.01 -6.64
CA ASP A 160 -20.92 34.69 -6.60
C ASP A 160 -19.91 33.83 -5.81
N LEU A 161 -18.80 33.45 -6.47
CA LEU A 161 -17.66 32.66 -5.97
C LEU A 161 -17.01 33.19 -4.66
N LEU A 162 -17.43 34.38 -4.21
CA LEU A 162 -16.96 35.07 -3.00
C LEU A 162 -17.62 34.57 -1.70
N LEU A 163 -18.60 33.67 -1.76
CA LEU A 163 -19.27 33.13 -0.55
C LEU A 163 -19.11 31.60 -0.42
N THR A 164 -18.32 30.96 -1.28
CA THR A 164 -18.10 29.50 -1.30
C THR A 164 -16.87 29.06 -0.50
N ARG A 165 -16.25 29.96 0.27
CA ARG A 165 -15.13 29.68 1.19
C ARG A 165 -15.32 30.41 2.51
N LYS A 166 -14.61 29.96 3.55
CA LYS A 166 -14.58 30.64 4.84
C LYS A 166 -14.16 32.11 4.67
N GLY A 167 -14.95 33.01 5.25
CA GLY A 167 -14.69 34.44 5.23
C GLY A 167 -13.51 34.85 6.11
N VAL A 168 -13.05 36.10 5.95
CA VAL A 168 -11.95 36.69 6.73
C VAL A 168 -12.55 37.66 7.73
N PHE A 169 -12.28 37.47 9.02
CA PHE A 169 -12.90 38.25 10.08
C PHE A 169 -11.90 38.77 11.11
N LEU A 170 -12.21 39.91 11.71
CA LEU A 170 -11.35 40.65 12.63
C LEU A 170 -11.82 40.46 14.08
N TYR A 171 -11.61 39.25 14.59
CA TYR A 171 -12.11 38.79 15.90
C TYR A 171 -11.60 39.64 17.06
N GLU A 172 -10.29 39.92 17.10
CA GLU A 172 -9.67 40.66 18.21
C GLU A 172 -9.99 42.16 18.16
N TYR A 173 -10.31 42.68 16.97
CA TYR A 173 -10.62 44.10 16.81
C TYR A 173 -12.02 44.45 17.34
N ILE A 174 -13.00 43.56 17.18
CA ILE A 174 -14.38 43.78 17.64
C ILE A 174 -14.49 43.43 19.13
N ASP A 175 -14.01 44.35 19.97
CA ASP A 175 -14.07 44.24 21.44
C ASP A 175 -15.27 44.96 22.07
N SER A 176 -16.06 45.68 21.26
CA SER A 176 -17.17 46.51 21.71
C SER A 176 -18.21 46.69 20.61
N VAL A 177 -19.48 46.87 21.03
CA VAL A 177 -20.62 47.07 20.11
C VAL A 177 -20.46 48.36 19.30
N ASP A 178 -19.82 49.38 19.87
CA ASP A 178 -19.61 50.67 19.19
C ASP A 178 -18.81 50.52 17.90
N LYS A 179 -17.84 49.58 17.87
CA LYS A 179 -17.04 49.29 16.68
C LYS A 179 -17.84 48.70 15.53
N LEU A 180 -18.97 48.05 15.80
CA LEU A 180 -19.87 47.56 14.75
C LEU A 180 -20.47 48.71 13.93
N ASN A 181 -20.51 49.94 14.46
CA ASN A 181 -21.01 51.10 13.73
C ASN A 181 -19.94 51.77 12.85
N GLU A 182 -18.69 51.28 12.85
CA GLU A 182 -17.64 51.84 12.00
C GLU A 182 -17.92 51.58 10.53
N THR A 183 -17.71 52.60 9.69
CA THR A 183 -18.13 52.61 8.28
C THR A 183 -17.01 52.32 7.30
N SER A 184 -15.85 51.86 7.80
CA SER A 184 -14.68 51.53 6.99
C SER A 184 -14.06 50.23 7.45
N LEU A 185 -13.58 49.44 6.50
CA LEU A 185 -12.77 48.26 6.80
C LEU A 185 -11.44 48.70 7.46
N PRO A 186 -11.12 48.22 8.67
CA PRO A 186 -9.87 48.56 9.34
C PRO A 186 -8.62 48.10 8.56
N PRO A 187 -7.44 48.68 8.84
CA PRO A 187 -6.18 48.23 8.27
C PRO A 187 -5.89 46.74 8.52
N ARG A 188 -5.12 46.12 7.62
CA ARG A 188 -4.79 44.68 7.66
C ARG A 188 -4.19 44.26 8.99
N GLU A 189 -3.39 45.11 9.61
CA GLU A 189 -2.71 44.86 10.88
C GLU A 189 -3.68 44.55 12.04
N LEU A 190 -4.95 44.96 11.90
CA LEU A 190 -6.00 44.73 12.90
C LEU A 190 -6.80 43.45 12.66
N PHE A 191 -6.49 42.69 11.60
CA PHE A 191 -6.98 41.34 11.35
C PHE A 191 -6.12 40.26 12.01
N TYR A 192 -5.42 40.61 13.09
CA TYR A 192 -4.70 39.65 13.90
C TYR A 192 -5.66 38.65 14.57
N SER A 193 -5.27 37.37 14.60
CA SER A 193 -5.99 36.31 15.30
C SER A 193 -5.10 35.65 16.34
N SER A 194 -5.55 35.66 17.60
CA SER A 194 -4.86 34.95 18.69
C SER A 194 -4.84 33.43 18.51
N LEU A 195 -5.76 32.87 17.71
CA LEU A 195 -5.85 31.44 17.42
C LEU A 195 -4.75 30.95 16.47
N THR A 196 -4.34 31.79 15.52
CA THR A 196 -3.30 31.45 14.54
C THR A 196 -1.97 32.16 14.81
N ASP A 197 -1.93 33.07 15.79
CA ASP A 197 -0.78 33.95 16.10
C ASP A 197 -0.26 34.72 14.87
N GLU A 198 -1.17 35.04 13.94
CA GLU A 198 -0.86 35.63 12.64
C GLU A 198 -1.86 36.75 12.29
N THR A 199 -1.41 37.68 11.45
CA THR A 199 -2.25 38.71 10.82
C THR A 199 -2.68 38.24 9.44
N ALA A 200 -3.89 38.58 8.99
CA ALA A 200 -4.38 38.22 7.66
C ALA A 200 -3.35 38.49 6.54
N SER A 201 -3.23 37.53 5.61
CA SER A 201 -2.39 37.66 4.43
C SER A 201 -2.87 38.80 3.53
N ASP A 202 -2.01 39.27 2.60
CA ASP A 202 -2.41 40.30 1.64
C ASP A 202 -3.59 39.83 0.76
N ASP A 203 -3.62 38.55 0.40
CA ASP A 203 -4.70 37.93 -0.37
C ASP A 203 -6.01 37.88 0.42
N ASP A 204 -5.95 37.51 1.71
CA ASP A 204 -7.12 37.45 2.59
C ASP A 204 -7.68 38.85 2.88
N TYR A 205 -6.81 39.85 3.03
CA TYR A 205 -7.24 41.24 3.21
C TYR A 205 -7.83 41.81 1.92
N GLN A 206 -7.25 41.50 0.77
CA GLN A 206 -7.81 41.86 -0.53
C GLN A 206 -9.17 41.18 -0.76
N TYR A 207 -9.32 39.94 -0.29
CA TYR A 207 -10.60 39.22 -0.30
C TYR A 207 -11.64 39.92 0.59
N ALA A 208 -11.31 40.24 1.85
CA ALA A 208 -12.18 41.00 2.74
C ALA A 208 -12.60 42.36 2.14
N THR A 209 -11.65 43.04 1.49
CA THR A 209 -11.90 44.30 0.76
C THR A 209 -12.86 44.10 -0.41
N ASN A 210 -12.70 43.00 -1.16
CA ASN A 210 -13.59 42.66 -2.27
C ASN A 210 -15.00 42.35 -1.76
N VAL A 211 -15.15 41.60 -0.67
CA VAL A 211 -16.44 41.33 -0.03
C VAL A 211 -17.10 42.64 0.43
N TRP A 212 -16.35 43.49 1.15
CA TRP A 212 -16.84 44.81 1.61
C TRP A 212 -17.40 45.66 0.46
N ARG A 213 -16.66 45.74 -0.65
CA ARG A 213 -17.08 46.53 -1.81
C ARG A 213 -18.22 45.89 -2.59
N ARG A 214 -18.15 44.58 -2.83
CA ARG A 214 -19.08 43.85 -3.71
C ARG A 214 -20.47 43.74 -3.10
N PHE A 215 -20.54 43.56 -1.79
CA PHE A 215 -21.80 43.47 -1.04
C PHE A 215 -22.28 44.82 -0.49
N CYS A 216 -21.64 45.92 -0.90
CA CYS A 216 -21.99 47.29 -0.49
C CYS A 216 -22.13 47.43 1.03
N ILE A 217 -21.14 46.91 1.77
CA ILE A 217 -21.16 46.87 3.22
C ILE A 217 -20.94 48.28 3.76
N GLU A 218 -21.88 48.76 4.58
CA GLU A 218 -21.87 50.13 5.11
C GLU A 218 -21.24 50.20 6.50
N THR A 219 -21.36 49.14 7.30
CA THR A 219 -20.84 49.08 8.66
C THR A 219 -20.10 47.76 8.96
N LEU A 220 -19.22 47.76 9.96
CA LEU A 220 -18.61 46.51 10.45
C LEU A 220 -19.66 45.53 11.01
N GLY A 221 -20.79 46.04 11.49
CA GLY A 221 -21.97 45.26 11.87
C GLY A 221 -22.52 44.47 10.68
N ASP A 222 -22.73 45.12 9.53
CA ASP A 222 -23.18 44.45 8.30
C ASP A 222 -22.17 43.40 7.81
N TYR A 223 -20.88 43.68 7.97
CA TYR A 223 -19.80 42.74 7.67
C TYR A 223 -19.86 41.50 8.56
N SER A 224 -20.04 41.70 9.87
CA SER A 224 -20.22 40.63 10.85
C SER A 224 -21.45 39.79 10.57
N ASP A 225 -22.56 40.45 10.23
CA ASP A 225 -23.82 39.80 9.90
C ASP A 225 -23.70 38.91 8.66
N LEU A 226 -23.02 39.40 7.61
CA LEU A 226 -22.74 38.62 6.41
C LEU A 226 -21.81 37.45 6.72
N TYR A 227 -20.71 37.71 7.45
CA TYR A 227 -19.75 36.69 7.85
C TYR A 227 -20.40 35.54 8.60
N LEU A 228 -21.18 35.84 9.66
CA LEU A 228 -21.88 34.85 10.46
C LEU A 228 -22.92 34.07 9.63
N LYS A 229 -23.69 34.76 8.78
CA LYS A 229 -24.66 34.09 7.90
C LYS A 229 -23.95 33.12 6.95
N THR A 230 -22.81 33.51 6.39
CA THR A 230 -22.07 32.66 5.45
C THR A 230 -21.45 31.45 6.15
N ASP A 231 -20.89 31.62 7.35
CA ASP A 231 -20.30 30.53 8.13
C ASP A 231 -21.36 29.50 8.54
N VAL A 232 -22.54 29.97 8.98
CA VAL A 232 -23.69 29.11 9.32
C VAL A 232 -24.27 28.43 8.09
N LEU A 233 -24.37 29.14 6.95
CA LEU A 233 -24.91 28.55 5.71
C LEU A 233 -23.98 27.47 5.15
N LEU A 234 -22.66 27.69 5.16
CA LEU A 234 -21.67 26.68 4.75
C LEU A 234 -21.76 25.43 5.63
N LEU A 235 -21.98 25.60 6.95
CA LEU A 235 -22.16 24.49 7.86
C LEU A 235 -23.52 23.78 7.66
N ALA A 236 -24.59 24.55 7.46
CA ALA A 236 -25.94 24.02 7.26
C ALA A 236 -26.08 23.26 5.93
N ASP A 237 -25.38 23.70 4.88
CA ASP A 237 -25.36 23.04 3.58
C ASP A 237 -24.86 21.59 3.70
N VAL A 238 -23.77 21.38 4.46
CA VAL A 238 -23.24 20.05 4.78
C VAL A 238 -24.29 19.18 5.45
N PHE A 239 -24.99 19.67 6.47
CA PHE A 239 -26.03 18.90 7.16
C PHE A 239 -27.31 18.70 6.34
N SER A 240 -27.63 19.61 5.43
CA SER A 240 -28.82 19.52 4.57
C SER A 240 -28.61 18.59 3.37
N SER A 241 -27.36 18.43 2.94
CA SER A 241 -26.95 17.51 1.88
C SER A 241 -26.66 16.10 2.40
N TYR A 242 -26.45 15.93 3.71
CA TYR A 242 -26.18 14.65 4.36
C TYR A 242 -27.48 13.87 4.63
N ASP A 243 -27.72 12.82 3.84
CA ASP A 243 -28.82 11.88 4.04
C ASP A 243 -28.35 10.65 4.83
N LEU A 244 -28.87 10.49 6.05
CA LEU A 244 -28.60 9.32 6.91
C LEU A 244 -29.14 8.01 6.35
N SER A 245 -30.04 8.05 5.35
CA SER A 245 -30.61 6.87 4.71
C SER A 245 -29.81 6.36 3.51
N GLU A 246 -28.85 7.15 3.03
CA GLU A 246 -27.94 6.72 1.96
C GLU A 246 -26.76 5.93 2.54
N PRO A 247 -26.29 4.86 1.86
CA PRO A 247 -25.17 4.07 2.31
C PRO A 247 -23.87 4.88 2.29
N SER A 248 -22.98 4.59 3.25
CA SER A 248 -21.64 5.19 3.27
C SER A 248 -20.79 4.62 2.14
N THR A 249 -19.81 5.42 1.68
CA THR A 249 -18.85 4.98 0.66
C THR A 249 -17.47 4.81 1.28
N TYR A 250 -16.81 3.69 0.99
CA TYR A 250 -15.51 3.31 1.54
C TYR A 250 -14.51 3.04 0.42
N LEU A 251 -13.31 3.63 0.55
CA LEU A 251 -12.13 3.23 -0.21
C LEU A 251 -11.36 2.18 0.59
N MET A 252 -11.39 0.94 0.12
CA MET A 252 -10.75 -0.19 0.80
C MET A 252 -9.52 -0.66 0.04
N TYR A 253 -8.45 -0.92 0.78
CA TYR A 253 -7.20 -1.45 0.24
C TYR A 253 -6.89 -2.81 0.88
N PHE A 254 -7.26 -3.87 0.18
CA PHE A 254 -6.99 -5.24 0.59
C PHE A 254 -5.73 -5.80 -0.07
N ASN A 255 -4.96 -6.58 0.67
CA ASN A 255 -3.77 -7.26 0.18
C ASN A 255 -3.70 -8.69 0.73
N VAL A 256 -3.29 -9.66 -0.08
CA VAL A 256 -3.18 -11.07 0.36
C VAL A 256 -1.85 -11.32 1.05
N ASN A 257 -1.92 -11.87 2.26
CA ASN A 257 -0.73 -12.31 2.98
C ASN A 257 0.01 -13.43 2.24
N ASN A 258 1.27 -13.14 1.88
CA ASN A 258 2.21 -14.12 1.31
C ASN A 258 1.59 -14.94 0.16
N LEU A 259 0.96 -14.26 -0.79
CA LEU A 259 0.21 -14.88 -1.89
C LEU A 259 1.00 -15.96 -2.64
N TYR A 260 2.25 -15.67 -3.01
CA TYR A 260 3.10 -16.66 -3.68
C TYR A 260 3.54 -17.79 -2.76
N GLY A 261 3.73 -17.54 -1.46
CA GLY A 261 3.95 -18.59 -0.47
C GLY A 261 2.77 -19.55 -0.39
N TRP A 262 1.55 -19.01 -0.32
CA TRP A 262 0.34 -19.83 -0.37
C TRP A 262 0.27 -20.63 -1.68
N ALA A 263 0.47 -20.00 -2.84
CA ALA A 263 0.46 -20.70 -4.13
C ALA A 263 1.54 -21.77 -4.24
N MET A 264 2.73 -21.55 -3.65
CA MET A 264 3.77 -22.58 -3.54
C MET A 264 3.41 -23.73 -2.61
N SER A 265 2.43 -23.54 -1.72
CA SER A 265 1.93 -24.61 -0.85
C SER A 265 0.87 -25.47 -1.54
N GLU A 266 0.44 -25.12 -2.75
CA GLU A 266 -0.52 -25.89 -3.53
C GLU A 266 0.14 -27.01 -4.36
N SER A 267 -0.67 -27.81 -5.04
CA SER A 267 -0.15 -28.88 -5.90
C SER A 267 0.58 -28.30 -7.11
N LEU A 268 1.87 -28.57 -7.21
CA LEU A 268 2.74 -28.08 -8.27
C LEU A 268 3.28 -29.22 -9.13
N PRO A 269 3.53 -28.99 -10.43
CA PRO A 269 4.12 -29.97 -11.33
C PRO A 269 5.49 -30.44 -10.82
N TYR A 270 5.74 -31.76 -10.87
CA TYR A 270 7.07 -32.31 -10.57
C TYR A 270 7.61 -33.27 -11.64
N GLY A 271 6.78 -33.76 -12.58
CA GLY A 271 7.25 -34.70 -13.60
C GLY A 271 6.16 -35.28 -14.50
N GLU A 272 6.52 -36.33 -15.24
CA GLU A 272 5.61 -37.13 -16.10
C GLU A 272 4.88 -36.30 -17.18
N PHE A 273 5.57 -35.31 -17.75
CA PHE A 273 5.01 -34.45 -18.79
C PHE A 273 4.70 -35.22 -20.07
N GLN A 274 3.45 -35.15 -20.53
CA GLN A 274 3.00 -35.80 -21.75
C GLN A 274 1.98 -34.92 -22.48
N TRP A 275 1.98 -34.97 -23.81
CA TRP A 275 0.91 -34.35 -24.60
C TRP A 275 -0.31 -35.27 -24.59
N VAL A 276 -1.50 -34.68 -24.48
CA VAL A 276 -2.76 -35.42 -24.61
C VAL A 276 -3.06 -35.62 -26.10
N ASP A 277 -3.25 -36.87 -26.53
CA ASP A 277 -3.49 -37.22 -27.93
C ASP A 277 -4.91 -36.86 -28.42
N ASP A 278 -5.94 -37.15 -27.61
CA ASP A 278 -7.36 -36.90 -27.96
C ASP A 278 -7.88 -35.62 -27.29
N ILE A 279 -7.60 -34.49 -27.92
CA ILE A 279 -7.99 -33.16 -27.43
C ILE A 279 -9.50 -32.91 -27.60
N GLU A 280 -10.15 -33.52 -28.59
CA GLU A 280 -11.58 -33.30 -28.88
C GLU A 280 -12.49 -33.80 -27.76
N ARG A 281 -12.03 -34.82 -27.03
CA ARG A 281 -12.74 -35.40 -25.88
C ARG A 281 -12.21 -34.94 -24.52
N PHE A 282 -11.23 -34.04 -24.50
CA PHE A 282 -10.64 -33.58 -23.26
C PHE A 282 -11.62 -32.69 -22.49
N ASP A 283 -12.11 -33.19 -21.36
CA ASP A 283 -12.97 -32.44 -20.45
C ASP A 283 -12.13 -31.85 -19.31
N VAL A 284 -11.82 -30.56 -19.43
CA VAL A 284 -11.06 -29.82 -18.41
C VAL A 284 -11.82 -29.66 -17.09
N ILE A 285 -13.16 -29.78 -17.08
CA ILE A 285 -13.97 -29.60 -15.87
C ILE A 285 -13.82 -30.81 -14.93
N HIS A 286 -13.73 -32.02 -15.49
CA HIS A 286 -13.70 -33.26 -14.73
C HIS A 286 -12.33 -33.95 -14.81
N VAL A 287 -11.35 -33.41 -14.10
CA VAL A 287 -9.97 -33.93 -14.08
C VAL A 287 -9.57 -34.54 -12.72
N HIS A 288 -8.65 -35.51 -12.74
CA HIS A 288 -8.09 -36.12 -11.53
C HIS A 288 -7.21 -35.13 -10.74
N THR A 289 -7.22 -35.20 -9.42
CA THR A 289 -6.50 -34.24 -8.56
C THR A 289 -4.98 -34.37 -8.59
N VAL A 290 -4.47 -35.58 -8.88
CA VAL A 290 -3.02 -35.88 -8.94
C VAL A 290 -2.37 -35.57 -10.29
N ILE A 291 -3.18 -35.31 -11.32
CA ILE A 291 -2.72 -34.94 -12.67
C ILE A 291 -3.11 -33.49 -12.92
N GLY A 292 -2.12 -32.67 -13.23
CA GLY A 292 -2.34 -31.28 -13.65
C GLY A 292 -2.26 -31.13 -15.16
N TYR A 293 -2.84 -30.03 -15.65
CA TYR A 293 -2.84 -29.71 -17.08
C TYR A 293 -2.51 -28.23 -17.34
N ILE A 294 -1.80 -27.99 -18.43
CA ILE A 294 -1.63 -26.67 -19.05
C ILE A 294 -2.20 -26.76 -20.46
N LEU A 295 -3.09 -25.84 -20.81
CA LEU A 295 -3.78 -25.83 -22.10
C LEU A 295 -3.39 -24.60 -22.91
N GLU A 296 -3.31 -24.75 -24.22
CA GLU A 296 -3.29 -23.65 -25.18
C GLU A 296 -4.67 -23.55 -25.83
N VAL A 297 -5.38 -22.46 -25.58
CA VAL A 297 -6.81 -22.30 -25.92
C VAL A 297 -7.11 -20.94 -26.55
N ASP A 298 -8.21 -20.88 -27.30
CA ASP A 298 -8.91 -19.63 -27.57
C ASP A 298 -10.14 -19.54 -26.67
N LEU A 299 -10.36 -18.34 -26.12
CA LEU A 299 -11.49 -18.02 -25.24
C LEU A 299 -12.39 -17.00 -25.94
N ALA A 300 -13.69 -17.05 -25.65
CA ALA A 300 -14.65 -16.03 -26.09
C ALA A 300 -14.65 -14.88 -25.09
N TYR A 301 -14.15 -13.72 -25.50
CA TYR A 301 -14.12 -12.48 -24.73
C TYR A 301 -14.31 -11.27 -25.68
N PRO A 302 -14.40 -10.01 -25.21
CA PRO A 302 -14.66 -8.87 -26.08
C PRO A 302 -13.56 -8.63 -27.12
N GLN A 303 -13.95 -8.28 -28.36
CA GLN A 303 -13.03 -8.14 -29.50
C GLN A 303 -11.93 -7.09 -29.29
N SER A 304 -12.14 -6.11 -28.42
CA SER A 304 -11.15 -5.08 -28.07
C SER A 304 -9.88 -5.61 -27.42
N VAL A 305 -9.87 -6.84 -26.90
CA VAL A 305 -8.69 -7.44 -26.24
C VAL A 305 -8.21 -8.74 -26.93
N HIS A 306 -8.73 -9.06 -28.13
CA HIS A 306 -8.46 -10.31 -28.88
C HIS A 306 -7.01 -10.48 -29.32
N ASP A 307 -6.40 -9.45 -29.92
CA ASP A 307 -5.07 -9.57 -30.52
C ASP A 307 -3.96 -9.89 -29.50
N ALA A 308 -4.22 -9.68 -28.20
CA ALA A 308 -3.30 -9.97 -27.11
C ALA A 308 -3.40 -11.40 -26.55
N HIS A 309 -4.47 -12.16 -26.84
CA HIS A 309 -4.70 -13.48 -26.23
C HIS A 309 -5.17 -14.56 -27.23
N GLU A 310 -4.70 -14.52 -28.47
CA GLU A 310 -4.77 -15.67 -29.38
C GLU A 310 -3.88 -16.80 -28.84
N ARG A 311 -4.37 -18.05 -28.86
CA ARG A 311 -3.63 -19.23 -28.35
C ARG A 311 -3.10 -19.01 -26.92
N TYR A 312 -3.98 -18.56 -26.04
CA TYR A 312 -3.65 -18.29 -24.65
C TYR A 312 -3.24 -19.56 -23.92
N VAL A 313 -2.13 -19.51 -23.18
CA VAL A 313 -1.63 -20.63 -22.38
C VAL A 313 -2.10 -20.46 -20.93
N VAL A 314 -2.87 -21.42 -20.43
CA VAL A 314 -3.57 -21.32 -19.14
C VAL A 314 -3.44 -22.60 -18.33
N TYR A 315 -3.32 -22.45 -17.01
CA TYR A 315 -3.38 -23.57 -16.08
C TYR A 315 -4.83 -24.04 -15.89
N TYR A 316 -5.04 -25.35 -15.79
CA TYR A 316 -6.40 -25.91 -15.86
C TYR A 316 -7.35 -25.39 -14.78
N ARG A 317 -6.88 -25.15 -13.55
CA ARG A 317 -7.72 -24.62 -12.46
C ARG A 317 -8.20 -23.19 -12.78
N ASN A 318 -7.34 -22.36 -13.34
CA ASN A 318 -7.70 -21.01 -13.79
C ASN A 318 -8.73 -21.07 -14.91
N LEU A 319 -8.55 -21.98 -15.86
CA LEU A 319 -9.52 -22.18 -16.92
C LEU A 319 -10.89 -22.66 -16.38
N GLN A 320 -10.89 -23.58 -15.41
CA GLN A 320 -12.12 -24.03 -14.73
C GLN A 320 -12.84 -22.85 -14.06
N GLN A 321 -12.12 -22.00 -13.32
CA GLN A 321 -12.70 -20.81 -12.69
C GLN A 321 -13.24 -19.82 -13.74
N CYS A 322 -12.49 -19.55 -14.81
CA CYS A 322 -12.96 -18.70 -15.91
C CYS A 322 -14.26 -19.22 -16.51
N ILE A 323 -14.37 -20.53 -16.76
CA ILE A 323 -15.58 -21.15 -17.30
C ILE A 323 -16.73 -21.06 -16.31
N HIS A 324 -16.47 -21.29 -15.03
CA HIS A 324 -17.46 -21.15 -13.96
C HIS A 324 -18.08 -19.75 -13.94
N HIS A 325 -17.27 -18.71 -14.16
CA HIS A 325 -17.73 -17.32 -14.25
C HIS A 325 -18.18 -16.88 -15.66
N GLY A 326 -18.35 -17.83 -16.60
CA GLY A 326 -19.05 -17.60 -17.86
C GLY A 326 -18.17 -17.42 -19.11
N LEU A 327 -16.83 -17.47 -19.00
CA LEU A 327 -15.98 -17.53 -20.19
C LEU A 327 -16.21 -18.86 -20.92
N ARG A 328 -16.14 -18.82 -22.25
CA ARG A 328 -16.34 -20.01 -23.09
C ARG A 328 -15.07 -20.31 -23.86
N ILE A 329 -14.67 -21.58 -23.87
CA ILE A 329 -13.60 -22.05 -24.76
C ILE A 329 -14.18 -22.11 -26.19
N THR A 330 -13.50 -21.47 -27.14
CA THR A 330 -13.85 -21.57 -28.56
C THR A 330 -13.02 -22.66 -29.25
N LYS A 331 -11.78 -22.87 -28.80
CA LYS A 331 -10.88 -23.90 -29.36
C LYS A 331 -9.81 -24.32 -28.35
N ILE A 332 -9.44 -25.59 -28.37
CA ILE A 332 -8.26 -26.13 -27.69
C ILE A 332 -7.25 -26.55 -28.75
N TYR A 333 -6.01 -26.08 -28.66
CA TYR A 333 -4.93 -26.39 -29.61
C TYR A 333 -4.08 -27.56 -29.16
N ARG A 334 -3.76 -27.62 -27.85
CA ARG A 334 -2.95 -28.66 -27.23
C ARG A 334 -3.10 -28.61 -25.72
N THR A 335 -2.95 -29.78 -25.11
CA THR A 335 -3.00 -29.96 -23.66
C THR A 335 -1.77 -30.74 -23.21
N LEU A 336 -1.02 -30.16 -22.29
CA LEU A 336 0.11 -30.79 -21.62
C LEU A 336 -0.38 -31.32 -20.26
N GLN A 337 -0.29 -32.62 -20.03
CA GLN A 337 -0.56 -33.25 -18.73
C GLN A 337 0.74 -33.51 -17.96
N PHE A 338 0.66 -33.52 -16.63
CA PHE A 338 1.80 -33.79 -15.75
C PHE A 338 1.38 -34.30 -14.38
N ALA A 339 2.28 -34.97 -13.68
CA ALA A 339 2.09 -35.32 -12.27
C ALA A 339 2.33 -34.08 -11.38
N GLN A 340 1.47 -33.89 -10.38
CA GLN A 340 1.55 -32.77 -9.44
C GLN A 340 1.31 -33.22 -8.00
N SER A 341 1.91 -32.51 -7.04
CA SER A 341 1.71 -32.73 -5.60
C SER A 341 2.10 -31.48 -4.81
N PRO A 342 1.67 -31.30 -3.55
CA PRO A 342 2.01 -30.13 -2.74
C PRO A 342 3.42 -30.25 -2.14
N TRP A 343 4.43 -30.55 -2.97
CA TRP A 343 5.77 -30.85 -2.49
C TRP A 343 6.40 -29.67 -1.74
N LEU A 344 6.31 -28.42 -2.24
CA LEU A 344 6.86 -27.23 -1.55
C LEU A 344 6.15 -26.83 -0.24
N ARG A 345 4.96 -27.37 0.06
CA ARG A 345 4.16 -26.96 1.22
C ARG A 345 4.93 -27.00 2.53
N GLY A 346 5.67 -28.07 2.79
CA GLY A 346 6.41 -28.23 4.04
C GLY A 346 7.46 -27.13 4.25
N TYR A 347 8.15 -26.75 3.18
CA TYR A 347 9.15 -25.68 3.20
C TYR A 347 8.53 -24.30 3.49
N ILE A 348 7.40 -23.98 2.83
CA ILE A 348 6.71 -22.70 3.05
C ILE A 348 6.17 -22.60 4.48
N VAL A 349 5.56 -23.67 4.99
CA VAL A 349 5.03 -23.72 6.36
C VAL A 349 6.15 -23.50 7.37
N LEU A 350 7.31 -24.12 7.17
CA LEU A 350 8.48 -23.95 8.03
C LEU A 350 8.97 -22.49 8.06
N ASN A 351 9.21 -21.88 6.89
CA ASN A 351 9.65 -20.48 6.81
C ASN A 351 8.62 -19.50 7.36
N THR A 352 7.32 -19.79 7.19
CA THR A 352 6.25 -18.96 7.75
C THR A 352 6.28 -19.02 9.28
N ARG A 353 6.48 -20.21 9.86
CA ARG A 353 6.61 -20.38 11.31
C ARG A 353 7.82 -19.60 11.86
N PHE A 354 8.99 -19.73 11.23
CA PHE A 354 10.16 -18.95 11.65
C PHE A 354 9.93 -17.45 11.54
N ARG A 355 9.27 -16.98 10.47
CA ARG A 355 8.91 -15.58 10.31
C ARG A 355 7.96 -15.06 11.39
N MET A 356 7.07 -15.91 11.93
CA MET A 356 6.17 -15.55 13.02
C MET A 356 6.91 -15.49 14.37
N LEU A 357 7.90 -16.35 14.58
CA LEU A 357 8.71 -16.42 15.80
C LEU A 357 9.82 -15.36 15.86
N ALA A 358 10.24 -14.86 14.70
CA ALA A 358 11.29 -13.86 14.57
C ALA A 358 10.96 -12.58 15.37
N ASN A 359 11.95 -12.14 16.15
CA ASN A 359 11.80 -10.99 17.06
C ASN A 359 12.26 -9.67 16.43
N ASN A 360 13.10 -9.73 15.40
CA ASN A 360 13.61 -8.56 14.70
C ASN A 360 13.14 -8.51 13.23
N GLU A 361 13.22 -7.32 12.64
CA GLU A 361 12.77 -7.08 11.27
C GLU A 361 13.70 -7.73 10.23
N PHE A 362 14.96 -7.96 10.57
CA PHE A 362 15.91 -8.62 9.69
C PHE A 362 15.52 -10.08 9.42
N GLU A 363 15.33 -10.88 10.47
CA GLU A 363 14.90 -12.29 10.38
C GLU A 363 13.56 -12.42 9.67
N LYS A 364 12.59 -11.56 10.02
CA LYS A 364 11.28 -11.52 9.34
C LYS A 364 11.43 -11.35 7.84
N ASN A 365 12.35 -10.48 7.41
CA ASN A 365 12.64 -10.25 6.00
C ASN A 365 13.48 -11.36 5.37
N HIS A 366 14.39 -11.99 6.13
CA HIS A 366 15.14 -13.16 5.69
C HIS A 366 14.22 -14.31 5.28
N TYR A 367 13.32 -14.73 6.17
CA TYR A 367 12.37 -15.82 5.89
C TYR A 367 11.37 -15.48 4.79
N LYS A 368 10.99 -14.20 4.67
CA LYS A 368 10.21 -13.70 3.53
C LYS A 368 10.98 -13.85 2.21
N LEU A 369 12.25 -13.47 2.20
CA LEU A 369 13.10 -13.56 1.02
C LEU A 369 13.33 -15.02 0.60
N MET A 370 13.51 -15.94 1.55
CA MET A 370 13.69 -17.36 1.27
C MET A 370 12.52 -17.95 0.46
N ASN A 371 11.28 -17.62 0.83
CA ASN A 371 10.10 -18.00 0.04
C ASN A 371 10.12 -17.33 -1.35
N ASN A 372 10.27 -16.01 -1.40
CA ASN A 372 10.22 -15.26 -2.66
C ASN A 372 11.33 -15.64 -3.66
N ALA A 373 12.50 -16.06 -3.16
CA ALA A 373 13.65 -16.44 -3.96
C ALA A 373 13.39 -17.72 -4.77
N ILE A 374 12.66 -18.69 -4.23
CA ILE A 374 12.28 -19.91 -4.97
C ILE A 374 11.50 -19.54 -6.22
N PHE A 375 10.46 -18.72 -6.05
CA PHE A 375 9.65 -18.25 -7.17
C PHE A 375 10.51 -17.51 -8.20
N GLY A 376 11.32 -16.54 -7.76
CA GLY A 376 12.23 -15.81 -8.65
C GLY A 376 13.20 -16.73 -9.42
N LYS A 377 13.68 -17.80 -8.78
CA LYS A 377 14.57 -18.79 -9.42
C LYS A 377 13.87 -19.68 -10.43
N THR A 378 12.60 -20.06 -10.20
CA THR A 378 11.82 -20.81 -11.19
C THR A 378 11.59 -20.03 -12.49
N MET A 379 11.49 -18.70 -12.38
CA MET A 379 11.22 -17.79 -13.49
C MET A 379 12.48 -17.10 -14.03
N GLU A 380 13.67 -17.54 -13.62
CA GLU A 380 14.94 -16.93 -14.01
C GLU A 380 15.19 -17.08 -15.52
N ASN A 381 15.37 -15.96 -16.22
CA ASN A 381 15.75 -15.97 -17.63
C ASN A 381 17.27 -16.14 -17.80
N VAL A 382 17.72 -17.38 -17.93
CA VAL A 382 19.15 -17.72 -18.16
C VAL A 382 19.74 -17.14 -19.45
N ARG A 383 18.90 -16.66 -20.39
CA ARG A 383 19.37 -16.00 -21.61
C ARG A 383 19.95 -14.61 -21.35
N ASP A 384 19.54 -13.97 -20.25
CA ASP A 384 20.00 -12.64 -19.89
C ASP A 384 21.33 -12.68 -19.11
N HIS A 385 21.84 -13.88 -18.81
CA HIS A 385 23.14 -14.05 -18.16
C HIS A 385 24.29 -13.62 -19.10
N ALA A 386 25.21 -12.84 -18.55
CA ALA A 386 26.40 -12.37 -19.27
C ALA A 386 27.68 -12.74 -18.49
N ASP A 387 28.77 -12.95 -19.24
CA ASP A 387 30.11 -13.08 -18.68
C ASP A 387 30.74 -11.69 -18.57
N VAL A 388 30.90 -11.19 -17.36
CA VAL A 388 31.60 -9.93 -17.10
C VAL A 388 33.05 -10.21 -16.70
N ARG A 389 33.99 -9.57 -17.40
CA ARG A 389 35.43 -9.63 -17.10
C ARG A 389 35.93 -8.25 -16.71
N LEU A 390 36.53 -8.14 -15.53
CA LEU A 390 37.25 -6.94 -15.11
C LEU A 390 38.70 -7.05 -15.60
N ILE A 391 39.14 -6.03 -16.34
CA ILE A 391 40.41 -6.02 -17.06
C ILE A 391 41.19 -4.76 -16.72
N THR A 392 42.47 -4.93 -16.39
CA THR A 392 43.35 -3.82 -15.99
C THR A 392 44.45 -3.48 -16.99
N ARG A 393 44.51 -4.20 -18.11
CA ARG A 393 45.52 -4.01 -19.16
C ARG A 393 44.87 -4.01 -20.54
N TRP A 394 45.39 -3.18 -21.43
CA TRP A 394 44.91 -3.10 -22.80
C TRP A 394 45.32 -4.33 -23.62
N ASP A 395 46.60 -4.68 -23.52
CA ASP A 395 47.30 -5.63 -24.37
C ASP A 395 47.33 -7.05 -23.79
N GLY A 396 47.66 -8.00 -24.67
CA GLY A 396 47.83 -9.41 -24.33
C GLY A 396 46.56 -10.25 -24.46
N ARG A 397 46.73 -11.58 -24.33
CA ARG A 397 45.66 -12.57 -24.55
C ARG A 397 44.42 -12.36 -23.65
N TYR A 398 44.63 -11.79 -22.48
CA TYR A 398 43.56 -11.47 -21.51
C TYR A 398 43.32 -9.97 -21.37
N GLY A 399 43.95 -9.15 -22.22
CA GLY A 399 43.76 -7.71 -22.27
C GLY A 399 42.41 -7.30 -22.88
N ALA A 400 42.09 -6.02 -22.74
CA ALA A 400 40.82 -5.47 -23.20
C ALA A 400 40.65 -5.64 -24.72
N GLU A 401 41.72 -5.45 -25.49
CA GLU A 401 41.73 -5.64 -26.95
C GLU A 401 41.26 -7.04 -27.35
N ALA A 402 41.85 -8.08 -26.72
CA ALA A 402 41.52 -9.47 -27.01
C ALA A 402 40.08 -9.84 -26.63
N MET A 403 39.52 -9.22 -25.59
CA MET A 403 38.14 -9.47 -25.15
C MET A 403 37.12 -8.75 -26.02
N ILE A 404 37.41 -7.52 -26.46
CA ILE A 404 36.54 -6.74 -27.36
C ILE A 404 36.50 -7.37 -28.76
N ALA A 405 37.60 -7.98 -29.20
CA ALA A 405 37.66 -8.68 -30.47
C ALA A 405 36.84 -9.99 -30.53
N LYS A 406 36.30 -10.46 -29.40
CA LYS A 406 35.51 -11.70 -29.38
C LYS A 406 34.14 -11.50 -30.06
N PRO A 407 33.64 -12.51 -30.79
CA PRO A 407 32.35 -12.41 -31.49
C PRO A 407 31.14 -12.28 -30.54
N ASN A 408 31.30 -12.70 -29.28
CA ASN A 408 30.28 -12.55 -28.26
C ASN A 408 30.44 -11.29 -27.41
N PHE A 409 31.30 -10.34 -27.81
CA PHE A 409 31.38 -9.05 -27.17
C PHE A 409 30.01 -8.34 -27.19
N HIS A 410 29.56 -7.91 -26.02
CA HIS A 410 28.32 -7.15 -25.89
C HIS A 410 28.59 -5.67 -25.66
N SER A 411 29.28 -5.35 -24.57
CA SER A 411 29.46 -3.99 -24.08
C SER A 411 30.77 -3.85 -23.32
N ARG A 412 31.20 -2.61 -23.09
CA ARG A 412 32.29 -2.30 -22.16
C ARG A 412 31.94 -1.09 -21.32
N ASN A 413 32.34 -1.11 -20.05
CA ASN A 413 32.23 0.01 -19.14
C ASN A 413 33.60 0.35 -18.56
N ILE A 414 34.01 1.60 -18.67
CA ILE A 414 35.34 2.06 -18.23
C ILE A 414 35.16 2.72 -16.86
N PHE A 415 35.76 2.14 -15.83
CA PHE A 415 35.70 2.69 -14.47
C PHE A 415 36.86 3.66 -14.21
N SER A 416 38.04 3.37 -14.77
CA SER A 416 39.23 4.23 -14.68
C SER A 416 40.19 3.95 -15.83
N GLU A 417 41.28 4.72 -15.92
CA GLU A 417 42.34 4.51 -16.93
C GLU A 417 42.91 3.09 -16.92
N ASN A 418 42.88 2.42 -15.77
CA ASN A 418 43.45 1.09 -15.57
C ASN A 418 42.40 0.03 -15.23
N LEU A 419 41.10 0.28 -15.44
CA LEU A 419 40.05 -0.69 -15.13
C LEU A 419 38.86 -0.57 -16.08
N VAL A 420 38.58 -1.66 -16.79
CA VAL A 420 37.46 -1.80 -17.72
C VAL A 420 36.70 -3.09 -17.40
N ALA A 421 35.38 -3.01 -17.28
CA ALA A 421 34.50 -4.17 -17.39
C ALA A 421 34.19 -4.43 -18.87
N VAL A 422 34.42 -5.64 -19.33
CA VAL A 422 33.96 -6.13 -20.63
C VAL A 422 32.89 -7.17 -20.40
N GLU A 423 31.72 -6.92 -20.97
CA GLU A 423 30.57 -7.79 -20.92
C GLU A 423 30.49 -8.63 -22.21
N LEU A 424 30.41 -9.93 -22.05
CA LEU A 424 30.32 -10.91 -23.13
C LEU A 424 29.01 -11.69 -23.01
N ARG A 425 28.31 -11.88 -24.14
CA ARG A 425 27.14 -12.76 -24.20
C ARG A 425 27.56 -14.21 -24.03
N LYS A 426 26.70 -15.03 -23.45
CA LYS A 426 26.88 -16.48 -23.42
C LYS A 426 26.72 -17.05 -24.83
N LEU A 427 27.70 -17.84 -25.27
CA LEU A 427 27.65 -18.56 -26.55
C LEU A 427 26.75 -19.80 -26.49
N GLU A 428 26.65 -20.38 -25.30
CA GLU A 428 25.81 -21.53 -25.01
C GLU A 428 25.02 -21.24 -23.74
N VAL A 429 23.72 -21.51 -23.79
CA VAL A 429 22.79 -21.29 -22.67
C VAL A 429 22.07 -22.61 -22.40
N LYS A 430 22.26 -23.16 -21.20
CA LYS A 430 21.53 -24.35 -20.74
C LYS A 430 20.20 -23.93 -20.13
N MET A 431 19.09 -24.38 -20.72
CA MET A 431 17.74 -24.15 -20.17
C MET A 431 17.50 -25.12 -19.01
N ASN A 432 17.92 -24.75 -17.80
CA ASN A 432 17.87 -25.57 -16.60
C ASN A 432 16.94 -25.01 -15.51
N LYS A 433 16.03 -24.10 -15.87
CA LYS A 433 15.08 -23.51 -14.92
C LYS A 433 13.70 -24.14 -15.12
N PRO A 434 13.04 -24.58 -14.04
CA PRO A 434 11.72 -25.21 -14.13
C PRO A 434 10.63 -24.13 -14.26
N ILE A 435 10.61 -23.46 -15.41
CA ILE A 435 9.69 -22.33 -15.72
C ILE A 435 8.23 -22.75 -15.58
N TYR A 436 7.91 -24.02 -15.84
CA TYR A 436 6.57 -24.57 -15.67
C TYR A 436 6.07 -24.51 -14.21
N VAL A 437 6.97 -24.64 -13.21
CA VAL A 437 6.61 -24.48 -11.80
C VAL A 437 6.27 -23.02 -11.53
N GLY A 438 7.12 -22.08 -11.97
CA GLY A 438 6.89 -20.65 -11.79
C GLY A 438 5.60 -20.17 -12.46
N MET A 439 5.30 -20.68 -13.66
CA MET A 439 4.04 -20.43 -14.35
C MET A 439 2.83 -20.92 -13.53
N CYS A 440 2.88 -22.16 -13.01
CA CYS A 440 1.80 -22.67 -12.17
C CYS A 440 1.63 -21.87 -10.87
N ILE A 441 2.72 -21.44 -10.22
CA ILE A 441 2.65 -20.58 -9.03
C ILE A 441 1.94 -19.26 -9.35
N LEU A 442 2.28 -18.62 -10.48
CA LEU A 442 1.62 -17.38 -10.92
C LEU A 442 0.13 -17.57 -11.18
N GLU A 443 -0.24 -18.64 -11.87
CA GLU A 443 -1.64 -18.94 -12.18
C GLU A 443 -2.43 -19.26 -10.91
N ILE A 444 -1.90 -20.09 -10.02
CA ILE A 444 -2.53 -20.42 -8.74
C ILE A 444 -2.69 -19.15 -7.89
N ALA A 445 -1.71 -18.26 -7.86
CA ALA A 445 -1.83 -16.98 -7.14
C ALA A 445 -3.02 -16.13 -7.66
N LYS A 446 -3.26 -16.10 -8.98
CA LYS A 446 -4.42 -15.38 -9.54
C LYS A 446 -5.74 -15.98 -9.10
N LEU A 447 -5.84 -17.32 -8.97
CA LEU A 447 -7.05 -17.98 -8.51
C LEU A 447 -7.53 -17.39 -7.19
N ARG A 448 -6.62 -17.22 -6.22
CA ARG A 448 -6.98 -16.71 -4.91
C ARG A 448 -7.54 -15.30 -4.95
N LEU A 449 -6.92 -14.41 -5.72
CA LEU A 449 -7.41 -13.04 -5.89
C LEU A 449 -8.80 -13.02 -6.54
N TYR A 450 -8.99 -13.86 -7.56
CA TYR A 450 -10.26 -13.96 -8.27
C TYR A 450 -11.34 -14.61 -7.41
N GLU A 451 -11.01 -15.61 -6.58
CA GLU A 451 -11.92 -16.19 -5.58
C GLU A 451 -12.38 -15.09 -4.60
N PHE A 452 -11.47 -14.28 -4.09
CA PHE A 452 -11.86 -13.18 -3.20
C PHE A 452 -12.77 -12.15 -3.90
N HIS A 453 -12.48 -11.79 -5.14
CA HIS A 453 -13.31 -10.84 -5.87
C HIS A 453 -14.68 -11.45 -6.22
N TYR A 454 -14.72 -12.54 -6.99
CA TYR A 454 -15.93 -13.07 -7.59
C TYR A 454 -16.77 -13.93 -6.63
N GLU A 455 -16.17 -14.59 -5.65
CA GLU A 455 -16.88 -15.49 -4.72
C GLU A 455 -17.16 -14.85 -3.36
N TYR A 456 -16.52 -13.73 -3.02
CA TYR A 456 -16.72 -13.04 -1.74
C TYR A 456 -17.22 -11.59 -1.91
N ILE A 457 -16.45 -10.71 -2.55
CA ILE A 457 -16.81 -9.29 -2.68
C ILE A 457 -18.06 -9.10 -3.55
N ILE A 458 -18.12 -9.71 -4.73
CA ILE A 458 -19.25 -9.53 -5.65
C ILE A 458 -20.58 -10.04 -5.05
N PRO A 459 -20.66 -11.19 -4.39
CA PRO A 459 -21.90 -11.61 -3.72
C PRO A 459 -22.36 -10.66 -2.61
N LEU A 460 -21.42 -10.05 -1.87
CA LEU A 460 -21.71 -9.19 -0.73
C LEU A 460 -22.20 -7.79 -1.16
N TYR A 461 -21.53 -7.17 -2.13
CA TYR A 461 -21.79 -5.78 -2.54
C TYR A 461 -22.48 -5.66 -3.89
N ARG A 462 -22.42 -6.69 -4.75
CA ARG A 462 -23.04 -6.69 -6.09
C ARG A 462 -22.70 -5.43 -6.90
N ASP A 463 -23.71 -4.62 -7.21
CA ASP A 463 -23.61 -3.43 -8.03
C ASP A 463 -23.07 -2.21 -7.24
N THR A 464 -22.94 -2.32 -5.91
CA THR A 464 -22.41 -1.28 -5.03
C THR A 464 -20.90 -1.38 -4.81
N CYS A 465 -20.22 -2.24 -5.56
CA CYS A 465 -18.77 -2.38 -5.55
C CYS A 465 -18.17 -2.00 -6.91
N LYS A 466 -17.13 -1.18 -6.88
CA LYS A 466 -16.27 -0.90 -8.03
C LYS A 466 -14.85 -1.24 -7.67
N ILE A 467 -14.25 -2.18 -8.41
CA ILE A 467 -12.81 -2.40 -8.35
C ILE A 467 -12.10 -1.22 -9.03
N LEU A 468 -11.28 -0.51 -8.27
CA LEU A 468 -10.54 0.66 -8.76
C LEU A 468 -9.18 0.27 -9.31
N TYR A 469 -8.48 -0.63 -8.61
CA TYR A 469 -7.11 -1.01 -8.96
C TYR A 469 -6.74 -2.41 -8.49
N MET A 470 -5.78 -3.02 -9.19
CA MET A 470 -5.18 -4.30 -8.81
C MET A 470 -3.67 -4.27 -9.09
N ASP A 471 -2.85 -4.61 -8.10
CA ASP A 471 -1.40 -4.83 -8.29
C ASP A 471 -0.94 -6.09 -7.59
N THR A 472 -0.66 -7.12 -8.38
CA THR A 472 0.01 -8.37 -7.99
C THR A 472 -0.72 -9.20 -6.93
N ASP A 473 -0.81 -8.72 -5.69
CA ASP A 473 -1.43 -9.33 -4.51
C ASP A 473 -2.45 -8.41 -3.83
N SER A 474 -2.74 -7.25 -4.42
CA SER A 474 -3.61 -6.23 -3.86
C SER A 474 -4.80 -5.87 -4.72
N LEU A 475 -5.88 -5.45 -4.05
CA LEU A 475 -7.13 -4.98 -4.62
C LEU A 475 -7.57 -3.70 -3.91
N ILE A 476 -7.88 -2.67 -4.68
CA ILE A 476 -8.47 -1.43 -4.16
C ILE A 476 -9.90 -1.32 -4.67
N TYR A 477 -10.83 -1.09 -3.74
CA TYR A 477 -12.26 -1.01 -4.01
C TYR A 477 -12.85 0.32 -3.59
N LEU A 478 -13.85 0.76 -4.34
CA LEU A 478 -14.89 1.67 -3.87
C LEU A 478 -16.12 0.82 -3.52
N LEU A 479 -16.53 0.82 -2.25
CA LEU A 479 -17.66 0.06 -1.75
C LEU A 479 -18.72 1.02 -1.21
N GLU A 480 -19.98 0.84 -1.59
CA GLU A 480 -21.11 1.55 -1.00
C GLU A 480 -21.88 0.55 -0.10
N CYS A 481 -21.85 0.80 1.21
CA CYS A 481 -22.43 -0.07 2.26
C CYS A 481 -22.65 0.70 3.57
N GLU A 482 -23.42 0.14 4.51
CA GLU A 482 -23.60 0.76 5.84
C GLU A 482 -22.30 0.81 6.64
N ASN A 483 -21.62 -0.34 6.79
CA ASN A 483 -20.36 -0.42 7.53
C ASN A 483 -19.49 -1.61 7.09
N VAL A 484 -18.46 -1.34 6.29
CA VAL A 484 -17.53 -2.37 5.80
C VAL A 484 -16.78 -3.12 6.92
N TYR A 485 -16.56 -2.46 8.07
CA TYR A 485 -15.83 -3.07 9.17
C TYR A 485 -16.67 -4.08 9.96
N GLU A 486 -18.00 -3.97 9.91
CA GLU A 486 -18.89 -5.02 10.41
C GLU A 486 -18.81 -6.28 9.56
N ASP A 487 -18.75 -6.14 8.23
CA ASP A 487 -18.57 -7.27 7.31
C ASP A 487 -17.21 -7.96 7.54
N ILE A 488 -16.14 -7.18 7.71
CA ILE A 488 -14.81 -7.71 8.07
C ILE A 488 -14.86 -8.48 9.40
N ASN A 489 -15.55 -7.93 10.40
CA ASN A 489 -15.65 -8.55 11.72
C ASN A 489 -16.51 -9.83 11.68
N HIS A 490 -17.59 -9.84 10.90
CA HIS A 490 -18.43 -11.02 10.70
C HIS A 490 -17.65 -12.16 10.03
N ASP A 491 -16.86 -11.84 8.99
CA ASP A 491 -16.10 -12.82 8.20
C ASP A 491 -14.62 -12.86 8.57
N ILE A 492 -14.28 -12.58 9.83
CA ILE A 492 -12.89 -12.39 10.28
C ILE A 492 -11.95 -13.56 9.99
N ALA A 493 -12.47 -14.76 9.82
CA ALA A 493 -11.69 -15.94 9.41
C ALA A 493 -11.03 -15.78 8.02
N ARG A 494 -11.51 -14.85 7.19
CA ARG A 494 -10.94 -14.52 5.87
C ARG A 494 -9.91 -13.39 5.94
N PHE A 495 -9.79 -12.71 7.07
CA PHE A 495 -8.97 -11.52 7.23
C PHE A 495 -7.84 -11.70 8.24
N ASP A 496 -6.68 -11.12 7.94
CA ASP A 496 -5.64 -10.85 8.93
C ASP A 496 -5.84 -9.45 9.49
N THR A 497 -6.10 -9.40 10.80
CA THR A 497 -6.34 -8.17 11.57
C THR A 497 -5.28 -7.98 12.64
N SER A 498 -4.16 -8.71 12.62
CA SER A 498 -3.16 -8.67 13.69
C SER A 498 -2.49 -7.31 13.87
N ASP A 499 -2.44 -6.54 12.79
CA ASP A 499 -1.82 -5.21 12.72
C ASP A 499 -2.80 -4.08 13.09
N TYR A 500 -4.06 -4.39 13.39
CA TYR A 500 -5.02 -3.40 13.86
C TYR A 500 -4.62 -2.82 15.23
N PRO A 501 -4.94 -1.54 15.50
CA PRO A 501 -4.79 -0.97 16.84
C PRO A 501 -5.64 -1.72 17.87
N GLU A 502 -5.10 -1.93 19.08
CA GLU A 502 -5.80 -2.65 20.16
C GLU A 502 -7.14 -2.04 20.56
N ARG A 503 -7.29 -0.72 20.39
CA ARG A 503 -8.52 0.03 20.65
C ARG A 503 -8.93 0.79 19.40
N ASN A 504 -9.17 0.05 18.32
CA ASN A 504 -9.71 0.65 17.09
C ASN A 504 -11.21 0.98 17.27
N VAL A 505 -11.68 1.96 16.51
CA VAL A 505 -13.04 2.52 16.64
C VAL A 505 -14.14 1.51 16.24
N TYR A 506 -13.75 0.43 15.57
CA TYR A 506 -14.67 -0.59 15.03
C TYR A 506 -14.66 -1.89 15.85
N ASP A 507 -13.96 -1.91 16.99
CA ASP A 507 -13.85 -3.06 17.89
C ASP A 507 -13.37 -4.36 17.19
N ILE A 508 -12.57 -4.24 16.12
CA ILE A 508 -12.02 -5.39 15.40
C ILE A 508 -10.94 -6.07 16.26
N PRO A 509 -11.06 -7.37 16.57
CA PRO A 509 -10.07 -8.07 17.37
C PRO A 509 -8.82 -8.39 16.53
N ARG A 510 -7.65 -8.43 17.19
CA ARG A 510 -6.37 -8.74 16.55
C ARG A 510 -6.16 -10.25 16.46
N VAL A 511 -6.37 -10.83 15.28
CA VAL A 511 -6.24 -12.27 15.03
C VAL A 511 -5.47 -12.53 13.73
N ASN A 512 -5.17 -13.81 13.46
CA ASN A 512 -4.71 -14.29 12.14
C ASN A 512 -3.34 -13.79 11.62
N ASN A 513 -2.45 -13.38 12.54
CA ASN A 513 -1.11 -12.85 12.28
C ASN A 513 -0.31 -13.64 11.23
N LYS A 514 -0.14 -13.03 10.05
CA LYS A 514 0.69 -13.50 8.93
C LYS A 514 0.33 -14.89 8.42
N ILE A 515 -0.91 -15.34 8.66
CA ILE A 515 -1.39 -16.57 8.06
C ILE A 515 -1.44 -16.35 6.54
N PRO A 516 -0.75 -17.19 5.74
CA PRO A 516 -0.80 -17.08 4.28
C PRO A 516 -2.25 -17.17 3.80
N ASP A 517 -2.55 -16.54 2.67
CA ASP A 517 -3.86 -16.57 1.98
C ASP A 517 -4.90 -15.58 2.46
N LEU A 518 -4.79 -15.10 3.71
CA LEU A 518 -5.78 -14.19 4.27
C LEU A 518 -5.61 -12.77 3.73
N MET A 519 -6.72 -12.07 3.62
CA MET A 519 -6.74 -10.66 3.23
C MET A 519 -6.40 -9.77 4.42
N LYS A 520 -5.50 -8.82 4.25
CA LYS A 520 -5.27 -7.74 5.20
C LYS A 520 -5.83 -6.43 4.66
N ASP A 521 -6.39 -5.64 5.56
CA ASP A 521 -6.61 -4.21 5.31
C ASP A 521 -5.30 -3.46 5.54
N GLU A 522 -4.70 -2.94 4.45
CA GLU A 522 -3.44 -2.20 4.49
C GLU A 522 -3.52 -0.91 5.31
N ASN A 523 -4.72 -0.36 5.48
CA ASN A 523 -4.89 0.85 6.25
C ASN A 523 -5.17 0.60 7.73
N CYS A 524 -5.45 -0.64 8.13
CA CYS A 524 -5.70 -1.06 9.51
C CYS A 524 -6.70 -0.12 10.19
N SER A 525 -7.90 -0.03 9.64
CA SER A 525 -9.01 0.85 10.06
C SER A 525 -8.87 2.36 9.77
N ALA A 526 -7.71 2.80 9.27
CA ALA A 526 -7.55 4.21 8.90
C ALA A 526 -8.31 4.50 7.59
N ILE A 527 -9.10 5.56 7.59
CA ILE A 527 -9.98 5.88 6.46
C ILE A 527 -9.16 6.46 5.31
N MET A 528 -9.20 5.80 4.15
CA MET A 528 -8.70 6.37 2.89
C MET A 528 -9.74 7.33 2.33
N THR A 529 -9.35 8.59 2.10
CA THR A 529 -10.25 9.64 1.61
C THR A 529 -10.11 9.85 0.11
N GLU A 530 -8.91 9.65 -0.43
CA GLU A 530 -8.63 9.88 -1.84
C GLU A 530 -7.70 8.80 -2.38
N PHE A 531 -7.99 8.36 -3.61
CA PHE A 531 -7.17 7.45 -4.38
C PHE A 531 -7.03 7.95 -5.81
N ILE A 532 -5.81 8.04 -6.31
CA ILE A 532 -5.51 8.46 -7.68
C ILE A 532 -4.63 7.40 -8.33
N GLU A 533 -5.11 6.84 -9.44
CA GLU A 533 -4.35 5.98 -10.32
C GLU A 533 -4.14 6.67 -11.66
N LEU A 534 -2.89 6.74 -12.13
CA LEU A 534 -2.56 7.27 -13.46
C LEU A 534 -2.23 6.16 -14.46
N ARG A 535 -1.62 5.08 -13.97
CA ARG A 535 -1.32 3.85 -14.72
C ARG A 535 -0.89 2.74 -13.76
N ALA A 536 -0.75 1.53 -14.29
CA ALA A 536 -0.16 0.41 -13.59
C ALA A 536 1.16 0.80 -12.88
N LYS A 537 1.20 0.56 -11.57
CA LYS A 537 2.33 0.85 -10.66
C LYS A 537 2.69 2.35 -10.55
N MET A 538 1.71 3.23 -10.79
CA MET A 538 1.80 4.67 -10.59
C MET A 538 0.49 5.20 -10.01
N TYR A 539 0.47 5.34 -8.69
CA TYR A 539 -0.72 5.73 -7.93
C TYR A 539 -0.35 6.45 -6.63
N ALA A 540 -1.31 7.17 -6.07
CA ALA A 540 -1.22 7.83 -4.77
C ALA A 540 -2.49 7.64 -3.95
N LEU A 541 -2.34 7.56 -2.62
CA LEU A 541 -3.45 7.43 -1.68
C LEU A 541 -3.26 8.36 -0.49
N ARG A 542 -4.38 8.96 -0.06
CA ARG A 542 -4.46 9.83 1.12
C ARG A 542 -5.32 9.15 2.17
N VAL A 543 -4.77 9.04 3.38
CA VAL A 543 -5.37 8.30 4.49
C VAL A 543 -5.31 9.16 5.73
N ILE A 544 -6.43 9.26 6.45
CA ILE A 544 -6.53 10.10 7.65
C ILE A 544 -5.52 9.61 8.70
N GLY A 545 -4.73 10.56 9.23
CA GLY A 545 -3.73 10.27 10.27
C GLY A 545 -2.46 9.58 9.74
N LYS A 546 -2.30 9.41 8.42
CA LYS A 546 -1.10 8.87 7.80
C LYS A 546 -0.54 9.85 6.75
N SER A 547 0.74 9.70 6.44
CA SER A 547 1.34 10.43 5.32
C SER A 547 0.90 9.86 3.97
N ASP A 548 0.84 10.72 2.95
CA ASP A 548 0.47 10.32 1.58
C ASP A 548 1.38 9.19 1.09
N THR A 549 0.78 8.07 0.70
CA THR A 549 1.54 6.97 0.08
C THR A 549 1.56 7.17 -1.42
N LYS A 550 2.77 7.22 -1.99
CA LYS A 550 3.02 7.52 -3.39
C LYS A 550 3.85 6.41 -4.01
N ARG A 551 3.38 5.85 -5.13
CA ARG A 551 4.09 4.80 -5.88
C ARG A 551 4.34 5.28 -7.31
N ILE A 552 5.58 5.15 -7.76
CA ILE A 552 6.01 5.42 -9.14
C ILE A 552 7.05 4.38 -9.56
N LYS A 553 6.65 3.45 -10.42
CA LYS A 553 7.60 2.47 -10.98
C LYS A 553 8.69 3.17 -11.79
N GLY A 554 9.95 2.84 -11.49
CA GLY A 554 11.13 3.32 -12.20
C GLY A 554 11.76 4.58 -11.61
N VAL A 555 11.16 5.19 -10.58
CA VAL A 555 11.72 6.33 -9.86
C VAL A 555 12.20 5.87 -8.48
N LYS A 556 13.35 6.39 -8.03
CA LYS A 556 13.90 6.06 -6.71
C LYS A 556 12.93 6.51 -5.61
N GLU A 557 12.72 5.66 -4.61
CA GLU A 557 11.77 5.91 -3.52
C GLU A 557 12.04 7.24 -2.79
N ASN A 558 13.30 7.55 -2.51
CA ASN A 558 13.70 8.83 -1.88
C ASN A 558 13.32 10.06 -2.71
N VAL A 559 13.32 9.95 -4.04
CA VAL A 559 12.91 11.05 -4.93
C VAL A 559 11.39 11.20 -4.88
N VAL A 560 10.65 10.10 -4.92
CA VAL A 560 9.18 10.11 -4.78
C VAL A 560 8.77 10.69 -3.43
N ALA A 561 9.44 10.30 -2.35
CA ALA A 561 9.14 10.77 -1.01
C ALA A 561 9.37 12.28 -0.84
N LYS A 562 10.50 12.80 -1.35
CA LYS A 562 10.95 14.18 -1.10
C LYS A 562 10.44 15.21 -2.11
N THR A 563 10.23 14.80 -3.36
CA THR A 563 10.00 15.75 -4.46
C THR A 563 8.59 15.70 -5.01
N ILE A 564 7.96 14.52 -5.01
CA ILE A 564 6.63 14.35 -5.59
C ILE A 564 5.57 14.49 -4.49
N THR A 565 4.58 15.34 -4.71
CA THR A 565 3.42 15.52 -3.83
C THR A 565 2.20 14.79 -4.36
N PHE A 566 1.17 14.62 -3.53
CA PHE A 566 -0.10 14.08 -3.99
C PHE A 566 -0.74 15.00 -5.06
N ASP A 567 -0.59 16.31 -4.93
CA ASP A 567 -1.13 17.30 -5.88
C ASP A 567 -0.44 17.24 -7.26
N ASP A 568 0.78 16.69 -7.36
CA ASP A 568 1.38 16.37 -8.66
C ASP A 568 0.55 15.30 -9.41
N TYR A 569 0.02 14.30 -8.69
CA TYR A 569 -0.85 13.28 -9.28
C TYR A 569 -2.19 13.86 -9.70
N VAL A 570 -2.79 14.71 -8.85
CA VAL A 570 -4.06 15.42 -9.15
C VAL A 570 -3.91 16.27 -10.41
N ARG A 571 -2.84 17.08 -10.48
CA ARG A 571 -2.54 17.91 -11.66
C ARG A 571 -2.36 17.05 -12.91
N CYS A 572 -1.57 15.99 -12.82
CA CYS A 572 -1.37 15.07 -13.95
C CYS A 572 -2.69 14.47 -14.46
N LEU A 573 -3.59 14.06 -13.55
CA LEU A 573 -4.91 13.53 -13.92
C LEU A 573 -5.77 14.58 -14.64
N ASN A 574 -5.78 15.81 -14.12
CA ASN A 574 -6.59 16.90 -14.66
C ASN A 574 -6.03 17.48 -15.98
N ASP A 575 -4.71 17.56 -16.12
CA ASP A 575 -4.07 18.08 -17.33
C ASP A 575 -4.22 17.12 -18.53
N VAL A 576 -4.41 15.82 -18.28
CA VAL A 576 -4.63 14.79 -19.33
C VAL A 576 -6.10 14.70 -19.75
N THR A 577 -7.04 15.25 -18.97
CA THR A 577 -8.49 15.20 -19.23
C THR A 577 -9.04 16.41 -20.00
N VAL A 578 -8.18 17.28 -20.55
CA VAL A 578 -8.56 18.43 -21.41
C VAL A 578 -8.46 18.13 -22.89
#